data_AF-A0A7C1X5P7-F1
#
_entry.id   AF-A0A7C1X5P7-F1
#
_cell.length_a   1.000
_cell.length_b   1.000
_cell.length_c   1.000
_cell.angle_alpha   90.00
_cell.angle_beta   90.00
_cell.angle_gamma   90.00
#
_symmetry.space_group_name_H-M   'P 1'
#
loop_
_entity.id
_entity.type
_entity.pdbx_description
1 polymer ?
#
loop_
_entity_poly.entity_id
_entity_poly.type
_entity_poly.pdbx_seq_one_letter_code
_entity_poly.pdbx_strand_id
1 'polypeptide(L)'
;MTDDPAILKLPNETQIALRLAGARDQLTLVVDALRTHRPSLAESATCAVIDQALKTLTAALHGFNLLLPQPLPAERVTWRNLRARFVAVQAESAVLDLVEEHLRPRVGWLWWLDRKEHASAFAPLLRVDSETGSVAIWRDPLDPTAGVEAGTPDEYLASVLDRIEELTREIARLARKDVETFRQAARRQPGRML
;
A
#
# COMPACT_ATOMS: atom_id res chain seq x y z
N MET A 1 -1.71 -21.96 17.53
CA MET A 1 -1.24 -21.53 16.19
C MET A 1 -1.51 -22.66 15.23
N THR A 2 -2.68 -22.63 14.60
CA THR A 2 -3.06 -23.57 13.56
C THR A 2 -2.57 -23.00 12.25
N ASP A 3 -1.54 -23.59 11.66
CA ASP A 3 -1.18 -23.34 10.27
C ASP A 3 -2.37 -23.76 9.41
N ASP A 4 -3.06 -22.78 8.82
CA ASP A 4 -4.14 -23.03 7.88
C ASP A 4 -3.52 -23.44 6.53
N PRO A 5 -3.66 -24.71 6.09
CA PRO A 5 -3.00 -25.23 4.88
C PRO A 5 -3.49 -24.57 3.58
N ALA A 6 -4.46 -23.66 3.66
CA ALA A 6 -5.06 -22.96 2.53
C ALA A 6 -4.34 -21.67 2.10
N ILE A 7 -3.48 -21.07 2.93
CA ILE A 7 -2.84 -19.79 2.59
C ILE A 7 -1.71 -20.02 1.60
N LEU A 8 -1.87 -19.54 0.36
CA LEU A 8 -0.79 -19.49 -0.60
C LEU A 8 0.19 -18.39 -0.18
N LYS A 9 1.46 -18.77 0.02
CA LYS A 9 2.52 -17.79 0.25
C LYS A 9 2.84 -17.05 -1.05
N LEU A 10 2.89 -15.73 -0.99
CA LEU A 10 3.39 -14.93 -2.12
C LEU A 10 4.89 -15.23 -2.31
N PRO A 11 5.39 -15.35 -3.56
CA PRO A 11 6.79 -15.70 -3.83
C PRO A 11 7.83 -14.78 -3.19
N ASN A 12 7.44 -13.54 -2.86
CA ASN A 12 8.31 -12.52 -2.28
C ASN A 12 7.91 -12.13 -0.84
N GLU A 13 7.34 -13.05 -0.06
CA GLU A 13 6.92 -12.82 1.33
C GLU A 13 8.02 -12.18 2.20
N THR A 14 9.28 -12.59 2.03
CA THR A 14 10.41 -12.01 2.77
C THR A 14 10.62 -10.53 2.44
N GLN A 15 10.44 -10.14 1.18
CA GLN A 15 10.58 -8.73 0.79
C GLN A 15 9.43 -7.89 1.38
N ILE A 16 8.21 -8.42 1.38
CA ILE A 16 7.04 -7.78 2.00
C ILE A 16 7.30 -7.56 3.49
N ALA A 17 7.75 -8.62 4.19
CA ALA A 17 8.06 -8.56 5.62
C ALA A 17 9.19 -7.55 5.94
N LEU A 18 10.26 -7.53 5.15
CA LEU A 18 11.37 -6.57 5.31
C LEU A 18 10.91 -5.12 5.13
N ARG A 19 10.03 -4.84 4.17
CA ARG A 19 9.48 -3.50 3.94
C ARG A 19 8.61 -3.05 5.11
N LEU A 20 7.75 -3.94 5.61
CA LEU A 20 6.90 -3.65 6.76
C LEU A 20 7.72 -3.44 8.04
N ALA A 21 8.75 -4.25 8.28
CA ALA A 21 9.69 -4.06 9.39
C ALA A 21 10.39 -2.71 9.30
N GLY A 22 10.92 -2.36 8.12
CA GLY A 22 11.52 -1.05 7.88
C GLY A 22 10.55 0.12 8.13
N ALA A 23 9.27 -0.04 7.78
CA ALA A 23 8.26 0.96 8.08
C ALA A 23 8.02 1.13 9.59
N ARG A 24 8.02 0.04 10.36
CA ARG A 24 7.90 0.06 11.83
C ARG A 24 9.12 0.68 12.51
N ASP A 25 10.32 0.44 11.98
CA ASP A 25 11.53 1.11 12.45
C ASP A 25 11.46 2.63 12.22
N GLN A 26 10.97 3.07 11.05
CA GLN A 26 10.75 4.49 10.78
C GLN A 26 9.66 5.10 11.68
N LEU A 27 8.61 4.34 12.00
CA LEU A 27 7.58 4.79 12.94
C LEU A 27 8.17 5.02 14.35
N THR A 28 9.08 4.15 14.78
CA THR A 28 9.81 4.35 16.04
C THR A 28 10.61 5.65 16.02
N LEU A 29 11.26 5.96 14.89
CA LEU A 29 11.95 7.25 14.70
C LEU A 29 10.98 8.45 14.71
N VAL A 30 9.76 8.31 14.17
CA VAL A 30 8.72 9.35 14.28
C VAL A 30 8.41 9.63 15.74
N VAL A 31 8.11 8.58 16.53
CA VAL A 31 7.79 8.70 17.95
C VAL A 31 8.91 9.41 18.72
N ASP A 32 10.17 8.99 18.51
CA ASP A 32 11.31 9.61 19.18
C ASP A 32 11.55 11.06 18.74
N ALA A 33 11.37 11.36 17.45
CA ALA A 33 11.53 12.71 16.92
C ALA A 33 10.45 13.66 17.46
N LEU A 34 9.20 13.20 17.58
CA LEU A 34 8.11 13.97 18.18
C LEU A 34 8.38 14.22 19.66
N ARG A 35 8.79 13.18 20.41
CA ARG A 35 9.14 13.27 21.84
C ARG A 35 10.30 14.22 22.12
N THR A 36 11.26 14.31 21.20
CA THR A 36 12.45 15.17 21.33
C THR A 36 12.31 16.51 20.62
N HIS A 37 11.10 16.87 20.16
CA HIS A 37 10.80 18.12 19.45
C HIS A 37 11.70 18.40 18.25
N ARG A 38 11.94 17.37 17.41
CA ARG A 38 12.73 17.45 16.17
C ARG A 38 11.82 17.35 14.93
N PRO A 39 11.10 18.42 14.56
CA PRO A 39 10.04 18.37 13.54
C PRO A 39 10.55 17.93 12.15
N SER A 40 11.74 18.38 11.73
CA SER A 40 12.32 17.96 10.44
C SER A 40 12.63 16.46 10.39
N LEU A 41 13.05 15.88 11.52
CA LEU A 41 13.31 14.44 11.62
C LEU A 41 11.98 13.67 11.60
N ALA A 42 10.97 14.16 12.34
CA ALA A 42 9.63 13.57 12.35
C ALA A 42 8.99 13.57 10.95
N GLU A 43 9.13 14.68 10.20
CA GLU A 43 8.63 14.81 8.83
C GLU A 43 9.33 13.82 7.87
N SER A 44 10.66 13.75 7.94
CA SER A 44 11.43 12.82 7.12
C SER A 44 11.10 11.36 7.43
N ALA A 45 10.99 11.01 8.71
CA ALA A 45 10.63 9.66 9.13
C ALA A 45 9.18 9.31 8.72
N THR A 46 8.25 10.26 8.84
CA THR A 46 6.85 10.09 8.38
C THR A 46 6.78 9.80 6.88
N CYS A 47 7.53 10.55 6.07
CA CYS A 47 7.67 10.27 4.64
C CYS A 47 8.20 8.85 4.38
N ALA A 48 9.19 8.42 5.15
CA ALA A 48 9.79 7.10 5.01
C ALA A 48 8.85 5.96 5.43
N VAL A 49 8.04 6.14 6.49
CA VAL A 49 7.00 5.18 6.88
C VAL A 49 6.03 4.95 5.72
N ILE A 50 5.52 6.03 5.12
CA ILE A 50 4.55 5.96 4.02
C ILE A 50 5.18 5.31 2.78
N ASP A 51 6.39 5.72 2.39
CA ASP A 51 7.11 5.12 1.25
C ASP A 51 7.31 3.61 1.42
N GLN A 52 7.72 3.16 2.62
CA GLN A 52 7.89 1.72 2.89
C GLN A 52 6.57 0.97 2.90
N ALA A 53 5.52 1.53 3.51
CA ALA A 53 4.17 0.96 3.53
C ALA A 53 3.65 0.67 2.11
N LEU A 54 4.02 1.51 1.15
CA LEU A 54 3.60 1.36 -0.24
C LEU A 54 4.46 0.43 -1.03
N LYS A 55 5.76 0.45 -0.79
CA LYS A 55 6.65 -0.58 -1.33
C LYS A 55 6.23 -1.97 -0.83
N THR A 56 5.65 -2.08 0.37
CA THR A 56 5.01 -3.32 0.85
C THR A 56 3.82 -3.72 -0.03
N LEU A 57 2.89 -2.80 -0.32
CA LEU A 57 1.74 -3.08 -1.19
C LEU A 57 2.17 -3.41 -2.64
N THR A 58 3.09 -2.64 -3.21
CA THR A 58 3.67 -2.90 -4.54
C THR A 58 4.37 -4.25 -4.58
N ALA A 59 5.11 -4.62 -3.53
CA ALA A 59 5.70 -5.94 -3.41
C ALA A 59 4.63 -7.03 -3.35
N ALA A 60 3.53 -6.85 -2.59
CA ALA A 60 2.43 -7.83 -2.57
C ALA A 60 1.79 -8.02 -3.94
N LEU A 61 1.51 -6.92 -4.67
CA LEU A 61 1.01 -6.98 -6.04
C LEU A 61 2.00 -7.62 -7.01
N HIS A 62 3.30 -7.39 -6.83
CA HIS A 62 4.34 -8.05 -7.60
C HIS A 62 4.36 -9.56 -7.32
N GLY A 63 4.27 -9.97 -6.06
CA GLY A 63 4.14 -11.38 -5.68
C GLY A 63 2.93 -12.04 -6.32
N PHE A 64 1.79 -11.36 -6.31
CA PHE A 64 0.58 -11.82 -7.01
C PHE A 64 0.79 -11.96 -8.51
N ASN A 65 1.40 -10.95 -9.16
CA ASN A 65 1.73 -10.98 -10.59
C ASN A 65 2.62 -12.16 -10.96
N LEU A 66 3.60 -12.52 -10.13
CA LEU A 66 4.52 -13.66 -10.37
C LEU A 66 3.81 -15.02 -10.40
N LEU A 67 2.61 -15.12 -9.81
CA LEU A 67 1.81 -16.36 -9.83
C LEU A 67 1.00 -16.53 -11.13
N LEU A 68 0.79 -15.44 -11.86
CA LEU A 68 0.06 -15.44 -13.13
C LEU A 68 0.95 -15.96 -14.27
N PRO A 69 0.37 -16.60 -15.29
CA PRO A 69 1.13 -16.95 -16.49
C PRO A 69 1.62 -15.67 -17.19
N GLN A 70 2.86 -15.70 -17.69
CA GLN A 70 3.51 -14.55 -18.35
C GLN A 70 3.39 -13.27 -17.49
N PRO A 71 4.08 -13.21 -16.34
CA PRO A 71 4.01 -12.07 -15.44
C PRO A 71 4.40 -10.77 -16.16
N LEU A 72 3.78 -9.65 -15.77
CA LEU A 72 4.20 -8.34 -16.26
C LEU A 72 5.63 -8.03 -15.80
N PRO A 73 6.40 -7.28 -16.61
CA PRO A 73 7.63 -6.63 -16.14
C PRO A 73 7.37 -5.80 -14.87
N ALA A 74 8.35 -5.75 -13.96
CA ALA A 74 8.18 -5.15 -12.63
C ALA A 74 7.74 -3.68 -12.70
N GLU A 75 8.29 -2.92 -13.63
CA GLU A 75 7.99 -1.51 -13.89
C GLU A 75 6.55 -1.28 -14.40
N ARG A 76 5.89 -2.33 -14.89
CA ARG A 76 4.49 -2.29 -15.34
C ARG A 76 3.51 -2.85 -14.31
N VAL A 77 3.98 -3.34 -13.16
CA VAL A 77 3.10 -3.88 -12.12
C VAL A 77 2.41 -2.73 -11.39
N THR A 78 1.17 -2.48 -11.78
CA THR A 78 0.23 -1.61 -11.06
C THR A 78 -1.10 -2.33 -10.92
N TRP A 79 -1.89 -1.98 -9.90
CA TRP A 79 -3.25 -2.51 -9.75
C TRP A 79 -4.08 -2.32 -11.04
N ARG A 80 -4.01 -1.14 -11.67
CA ARG A 80 -4.70 -0.80 -12.93
C ARG A 80 -4.27 -1.74 -14.08
N ASN A 81 -2.98 -1.98 -14.25
CA ASN A 81 -2.46 -2.86 -15.30
C ASN A 81 -2.83 -4.32 -15.06
N LEU A 82 -2.77 -4.79 -13.80
CA LEU A 82 -3.21 -6.14 -13.46
C LEU A 82 -4.72 -6.31 -13.70
N ARG A 83 -5.53 -5.30 -13.36
CA ARG A 83 -6.98 -5.29 -13.65
C ARG A 83 -7.24 -5.42 -15.14
N ALA A 84 -6.55 -4.65 -15.97
CA ALA A 84 -6.68 -4.74 -17.42
C ALA A 84 -6.39 -6.15 -17.94
N ARG A 85 -5.41 -6.86 -17.37
CA ARG A 85 -5.10 -8.26 -17.75
C ARG A 85 -6.23 -9.22 -17.42
N PHE A 86 -6.80 -9.12 -16.22
CA PHE A 86 -7.94 -9.94 -15.81
C PHE A 86 -9.16 -9.69 -16.70
N VAL A 87 -9.46 -8.42 -16.99
CA VAL A 87 -10.53 -8.04 -17.93
C VAL A 87 -10.29 -8.59 -19.34
N ALA A 88 -9.05 -8.53 -19.84
CA ALA A 88 -8.71 -9.00 -21.19
C ALA A 88 -9.03 -10.50 -21.39
N VAL A 89 -8.83 -11.32 -20.35
CA VAL A 89 -9.17 -12.75 -20.38
C VAL A 89 -10.58 -13.04 -19.85
N GLN A 90 -11.38 -12.01 -19.53
CA GLN A 90 -12.72 -12.13 -18.95
C GLN A 90 -12.75 -12.91 -17.63
N ALA A 91 -11.79 -12.61 -16.75
CA ALA A 91 -11.72 -13.15 -15.39
C ALA A 91 -11.99 -12.06 -14.36
N GLU A 92 -12.71 -12.42 -13.30
CA GLU A 92 -12.84 -11.60 -12.10
C GLU A 92 -11.65 -11.81 -11.17
N SER A 93 -11.39 -10.84 -10.28
CA SER A 93 -10.31 -10.92 -9.29
C SER A 93 -10.70 -10.24 -7.99
N ALA A 94 -10.90 -11.05 -6.96
CA ALA A 94 -11.18 -10.56 -5.62
C ALA A 94 -9.97 -9.80 -5.03
N VAL A 95 -8.74 -10.19 -5.37
CA VAL A 95 -7.52 -9.45 -5.00
C VAL A 95 -7.59 -8.02 -5.54
N LEU A 96 -7.95 -7.86 -6.81
CA LEU A 96 -7.99 -6.54 -7.43
C LEU A 96 -9.23 -5.74 -6.99
N ASP A 97 -10.35 -6.38 -6.69
CA ASP A 97 -11.49 -5.70 -6.06
C ASP A 97 -11.13 -5.16 -4.67
N LEU A 98 -10.47 -5.98 -3.85
CA LEU A 98 -10.00 -5.59 -2.52
C LEU A 98 -9.03 -4.41 -2.58
N VAL A 99 -8.03 -4.50 -3.46
CA VAL A 99 -7.06 -3.41 -3.62
C VAL A 99 -7.74 -2.15 -4.15
N GLU A 100 -8.69 -2.25 -5.07
CA GLU A 100 -9.47 -1.09 -5.52
C GLU A 100 -10.24 -0.45 -4.36
N GLU A 101 -10.91 -1.25 -3.52
CA GLU A 101 -11.66 -0.74 -2.38
C GLU A 101 -10.78 0.07 -1.43
N HIS A 102 -9.57 -0.43 -1.14
CA HIS A 102 -8.62 0.29 -0.30
C HIS A 102 -8.01 1.50 -0.99
N LEU A 103 -7.74 1.43 -2.31
CA LEU A 103 -7.19 2.53 -3.10
C LEU A 103 -8.22 3.62 -3.43
N ARG A 104 -9.53 3.34 -3.29
CA ARG A 104 -10.57 4.32 -3.60
C ARG A 104 -10.41 5.55 -2.71
N PRO A 105 -10.26 6.74 -3.31
CA PRO A 105 -10.02 7.96 -2.56
C PRO A 105 -11.26 8.32 -1.76
N ARG A 106 -11.23 8.06 -0.45
CA ARG A 106 -12.25 8.56 0.49
C ARG A 106 -11.73 9.66 1.42
N VAL A 107 -10.40 9.80 1.54
CA VAL A 107 -9.52 10.71 2.33
C VAL A 107 -8.43 9.84 2.99
N GLY A 108 -7.23 10.39 3.20
CA GLY A 108 -6.11 9.72 3.86
C GLY A 108 -5.05 9.07 2.95
N TRP A 109 -4.12 8.33 3.55
CA TRP A 109 -2.79 7.97 3.02
C TRP A 109 -2.69 7.39 1.59
N LEU A 110 -3.72 6.71 1.05
CA LEU A 110 -3.70 6.18 -0.33
C LEU A 110 -3.99 7.24 -1.40
N TRP A 111 -4.78 8.26 -1.06
CA TRP A 111 -5.04 9.42 -1.94
C TRP A 111 -3.76 10.26 -2.16
N TRP A 112 -2.86 10.25 -1.18
CA TRP A 112 -1.64 11.05 -1.14
C TRP A 112 -0.66 10.70 -2.28
N LEU A 113 -0.81 9.52 -2.85
CA LEU A 113 0.15 8.89 -3.75
C LEU A 113 -0.19 9.07 -5.20
N ASP A 114 -1.47 8.87 -5.53
CA ASP A 114 -2.00 9.28 -6.83
C ASP A 114 -1.79 10.80 -6.97
N ARG A 115 -1.83 11.60 -5.90
CA ARG A 115 -1.57 13.05 -5.99
C ARG A 115 -0.09 13.45 -5.98
N LYS A 116 0.80 12.85 -5.18
CA LYS A 116 2.26 13.17 -5.21
C LYS A 116 2.93 12.74 -6.50
N GLU A 117 2.51 11.64 -7.13
CA GLU A 117 2.99 11.30 -8.48
C GLU A 117 2.61 12.38 -9.52
N HIS A 118 1.49 13.08 -9.30
CA HIS A 118 0.96 14.08 -10.24
C HIS A 118 1.32 15.54 -9.89
N ALA A 119 1.78 15.83 -8.67
CA ALA A 119 2.08 17.19 -8.20
C ALA A 119 3.46 17.25 -7.52
N SER A 120 4.44 17.74 -8.27
CA SER A 120 5.85 17.88 -7.86
C SER A 120 6.06 19.07 -6.90
N ALA A 121 5.56 18.97 -5.68
CA ALA A 121 5.95 19.84 -4.57
C ALA A 121 6.07 19.02 -3.28
N PHE A 122 7.17 19.22 -2.56
CA PHE A 122 7.39 18.67 -1.22
C PHE A 122 6.44 19.35 -0.22
N ALA A 123 5.17 18.97 -0.25
CA ALA A 123 4.20 19.43 0.74
C ALA A 123 4.46 18.71 2.08
N PRO A 124 4.50 19.44 3.20
CA PRO A 124 4.72 18.85 4.51
C PRO A 124 3.54 17.94 4.87
N LEU A 125 3.84 16.74 5.33
CA LEU A 125 2.85 15.76 5.78
C LEU A 125 2.36 16.08 7.19
N LEU A 126 3.26 16.62 8.01
CA LEU A 126 2.96 17.04 9.36
C LEU A 126 2.51 18.51 9.41
N ARG A 127 1.43 18.74 10.15
CA ARG A 127 1.04 20.05 10.64
C ARG A 127 1.60 20.23 12.03
N VAL A 128 2.45 21.24 12.21
CA VAL A 128 2.94 21.65 13.52
C VAL A 128 2.21 22.93 13.93
N ASP A 129 1.49 22.88 15.04
CA ASP A 129 0.90 24.05 15.67
C ASP A 129 1.98 24.77 16.49
N SER A 130 2.30 26.01 16.13
CA SER A 130 3.34 26.80 16.80
C SER A 130 2.95 27.28 18.19
N GLU A 131 1.66 27.39 18.49
CA GLU A 131 1.16 27.88 19.77
C GLU A 131 1.09 26.75 20.80
N THR A 132 0.59 25.59 20.38
CA THR A 132 0.43 24.43 21.28
C THR A 132 1.59 23.44 21.21
N GLY A 133 2.44 23.53 20.18
CA GLY A 133 3.47 22.54 19.88
C GLY A 133 2.90 21.20 19.41
N SER A 134 1.58 21.11 19.20
CA SER A 134 0.93 19.87 18.77
C SER A 134 1.27 19.54 17.33
N VAL A 135 1.38 18.24 17.04
CA VAL A 135 1.67 17.73 15.70
C VAL A 135 0.52 16.85 15.25
N ALA A 136 0.08 17.03 14.01
CA ALA A 136 -0.96 16.23 13.37
C ALA A 136 -0.53 15.86 11.94
N ILE A 137 -1.18 14.87 11.34
CA ILE A 137 -0.98 14.54 9.91
C ILE A 137 -2.08 15.24 9.12
N TRP A 138 -1.73 15.95 8.05
CA TRP A 138 -2.74 16.53 7.15
C TRP A 138 -3.67 15.43 6.58
N ARG A 139 -4.87 15.77 6.10
CA ARG A 139 -5.64 14.86 5.23
C ARG A 139 -5.34 15.06 3.75
N ASP A 140 -4.99 16.29 3.40
CA ASP A 140 -4.46 16.70 2.12
C ASP A 140 -3.44 17.83 2.39
N PRO A 141 -2.13 17.61 2.16
CA PRO A 141 -1.12 18.63 2.41
C PRO A 141 -1.13 19.74 1.34
N LEU A 142 -1.90 19.58 0.25
CA LEU A 142 -2.14 20.57 -0.80
C LEU A 142 -3.47 21.31 -0.63
N ASP A 143 -4.40 20.79 0.17
CA ASP A 143 -5.67 21.42 0.53
C ASP A 143 -5.85 21.51 2.05
N PRO A 144 -5.44 22.63 2.67
CA PRO A 144 -5.60 22.83 4.11
C PRO A 144 -7.06 22.74 4.60
N THR A 145 -8.05 22.93 3.73
CA THR A 145 -9.47 22.84 4.09
C THR A 145 -9.93 21.40 4.33
N ALA A 146 -9.17 20.41 3.85
CA ALA A 146 -9.41 19.00 4.12
C ALA A 146 -9.19 18.64 5.60
N GLY A 147 -8.47 19.48 6.37
CA GLY A 147 -8.19 19.28 7.77
C GLY A 147 -7.10 18.24 8.03
N VAL A 148 -7.10 17.67 9.24
CA VAL A 148 -6.08 16.72 9.71
C VAL A 148 -6.69 15.36 10.02
N GLU A 149 -5.86 14.33 9.99
CA GLU A 149 -6.25 12.99 10.40
C GLU A 149 -6.55 12.93 11.90
N ALA A 150 -7.37 11.96 12.29
CA ALA A 150 -7.72 11.74 13.68
C ALA A 150 -6.60 11.03 14.43
N GLY A 151 -6.41 11.36 15.71
CA GLY A 151 -5.37 10.79 16.56
C GLY A 151 -4.02 11.50 16.41
N THR A 152 -3.02 11.01 17.12
CA THR A 152 -1.65 11.51 16.98
C THR A 152 -0.97 10.90 15.74
N PRO A 153 0.10 11.52 15.20
CA PRO A 153 0.80 10.99 14.04
C PRO A 153 1.26 9.54 14.20
N ASP A 154 1.73 9.17 15.39
CA ASP A 154 2.17 7.81 15.71
C ASP A 154 1.02 6.80 15.73
N GLU A 155 -0.11 7.12 16.36
CA GLU A 155 -1.32 6.28 16.36
C GLU A 155 -1.85 6.08 14.94
N TYR A 156 -1.92 7.16 14.16
CA TYR A 156 -2.38 7.10 12.78
C TYR A 156 -1.48 6.22 11.92
N LEU A 157 -0.16 6.45 11.97
CA LEU A 157 0.79 5.68 11.17
C LEU A 157 0.82 4.21 11.58
N ALA A 158 0.72 3.90 12.88
CA ALA A 158 0.57 2.53 13.36
C ALA A 158 -0.67 1.85 12.73
N SER A 159 -1.83 2.53 12.77
CA SER A 159 -3.06 2.02 12.15
C SER A 159 -2.91 1.80 10.64
N VAL A 160 -2.18 2.68 9.94
CA VAL A 160 -1.89 2.51 8.51
C VAL A 160 -1.04 1.27 8.25
N LEU A 161 0.00 1.03 9.05
CA LEU A 161 0.85 -0.15 8.91
C LEU A 161 0.10 -1.44 9.19
N ASP A 162 -0.80 -1.46 10.17
CA ASP A 162 -1.64 -2.61 10.46
C ASP A 162 -2.62 -2.90 9.31
N ARG A 163 -3.22 -1.86 8.72
CA ARG A 163 -4.07 -2.01 7.51
C ARG A 163 -3.28 -2.54 6.32
N ILE A 164 -2.05 -2.09 6.13
CA ILE A 164 -1.17 -2.60 5.06
C ILE A 164 -0.82 -4.07 5.31
N GLU A 165 -0.47 -4.44 6.54
CA GLU A 165 -0.19 -5.83 6.87
C GLU A 165 -1.41 -6.71 6.57
N GLU A 166 -2.58 -6.31 7.05
CA GLU A 166 -3.83 -7.03 6.80
C GLU A 166 -4.12 -7.15 5.30
N LEU A 167 -4.01 -6.05 4.56
CA LEU A 167 -4.21 -6.04 3.11
C LEU A 167 -3.25 -7.02 2.41
N THR A 168 -1.97 -7.05 2.80
CA THR A 168 -1.00 -7.99 2.20
C THR A 168 -1.33 -9.45 2.51
N ARG A 169 -1.83 -9.72 3.72
CA ARG A 169 -2.28 -11.07 4.13
C ARG A 169 -3.51 -11.50 3.34
N GLU A 170 -4.48 -10.61 3.17
CA GLU A 170 -5.70 -10.86 2.41
C GLU A 170 -5.41 -11.04 0.91
N ILE A 171 -4.47 -10.29 0.33
CA ILE A 171 -3.97 -10.53 -1.03
C ILE A 171 -3.44 -11.97 -1.16
N ALA A 172 -2.58 -12.40 -0.23
CA ALA A 172 -2.02 -13.75 -0.25
C ALA A 172 -3.11 -14.84 -0.11
N ARG A 173 -4.08 -14.62 0.78
CA ARG A 173 -5.22 -15.52 1.00
C ARG A 173 -6.08 -15.68 -0.26
N LEU A 174 -6.37 -14.58 -0.96
CA LEU A 174 -7.22 -14.57 -2.15
C LEU A 174 -6.49 -15.01 -3.44
N ALA A 175 -5.17 -14.83 -3.49
CA ALA A 175 -4.36 -15.01 -4.70
C ALA A 175 -4.55 -16.37 -5.39
N ARG A 176 -4.64 -17.47 -4.62
CA ARG A 176 -4.76 -18.82 -5.19
C ARG A 176 -5.97 -18.94 -6.13
N LYS A 177 -7.15 -18.53 -5.64
CA LYS A 177 -8.41 -18.63 -6.38
C LYS A 177 -8.40 -17.75 -7.63
N ASP A 178 -7.87 -16.54 -7.52
CA ASP A 178 -7.77 -15.60 -8.64
C ASP A 178 -6.81 -16.11 -9.72
N VAL A 179 -5.66 -16.69 -9.32
CA VAL A 179 -4.70 -17.29 -10.25
C VAL A 179 -5.31 -18.48 -10.99
N GLU A 180 -6.06 -19.34 -10.30
CA GLU A 180 -6.78 -20.46 -10.92
C GLU A 180 -7.83 -19.97 -11.91
N THR A 181 -8.63 -18.98 -11.50
CA THR A 181 -9.66 -18.35 -12.35
C THR A 181 -9.03 -17.75 -13.60
N PHE A 182 -7.95 -16.99 -13.44
CA PHE A 182 -7.19 -16.42 -14.56
C PHE A 182 -6.68 -17.51 -15.51
N ARG A 183 -6.04 -18.56 -14.99
CA ARG A 183 -5.48 -19.64 -15.81
C ARG A 183 -6.57 -20.37 -16.60
N GLN A 184 -7.72 -20.63 -15.99
CA GLN A 184 -8.84 -21.26 -16.68
C GLN A 184 -9.40 -20.37 -17.80
N ALA A 185 -9.57 -19.07 -17.53
CA ALA A 185 -10.08 -18.11 -18.50
C ALA A 185 -9.09 -17.92 -19.68
N ALA A 186 -7.81 -17.75 -19.37
CA ALA A 186 -6.72 -17.63 -20.34
C ALA A 186 -6.62 -18.84 -21.29
N ARG A 187 -6.81 -20.06 -20.78
CA ARG A 187 -6.83 -21.29 -21.61
C ARG A 187 -7.98 -21.33 -22.61
N ARG A 188 -9.11 -20.68 -22.32
CA ARG A 188 -10.30 -20.61 -23.20
C ARG A 188 -10.16 -19.55 -24.29
N GLN A 189 -9.12 -18.70 -24.24
CA GLN A 189 -8.85 -17.66 -25.24
C GLN A 189 -7.45 -17.80 -25.87
N PRO A 190 -7.13 -18.95 -26.52
CA PRO A 190 -5.85 -19.12 -27.19
C PRO A 190 -5.77 -18.17 -28.40
N GLY A 191 -5.09 -17.04 -28.25
CA GLY A 191 -4.88 -16.05 -29.32
C GLY A 191 -5.00 -14.58 -28.93
N ARG A 192 -5.50 -14.25 -27.72
CA ARG A 192 -5.58 -12.87 -27.21
C ARG A 192 -4.47 -12.48 -26.23
N MET A 193 -3.62 -13.42 -25.82
CA MET A 193 -2.47 -13.17 -24.95
C MET A 193 -1.20 -12.89 -25.79
N LEU A 194 -1.24 -11.83 -26.58
CA LEU A 194 -0.07 -11.24 -27.25
C LEU A 194 0.14 -9.83 -26.73
#